data_AF-A0A932N5M2-F1
#
_entry.id   AF-A0A932N5M2-F1
#
_cell.length_a   1.000
_cell.length_b   1.000
_cell.length_c   1.000
_cell.angle_alpha   90.00
_cell.angle_beta   90.00
_cell.angle_gamma   90.00
#
_symmetry.space_group_name_H-M   'P 1'
#
loop_
_entity.id
_entity.type
_entity.pdbx_description
1 polymer ?
#
loop_
_entity_poly.entity_id
_entity_poly.type
_entity_poly.pdbx_seq_one_letter_code
_entity_poly.pdbx_strand_id
1 'polypeptide(L)'
;MSSPALETFLARLYTDAELRQRFLQQPQMVALQAGLSTAEAQALEQIDRIGLQMAAHSFAAKRAGRVATRSRWQRVRRRISQRLSALLNAIGIQR
;
A
#
# COMPACT_ATOMS: atom_id res chain seq x y z
N MET A 1 -4.10 16.69 -20.15
CA MET A 1 -4.34 16.29 -18.75
C MET A 1 -4.86 14.87 -18.76
N SER A 2 -4.32 13.99 -17.91
CA SER A 2 -4.81 12.61 -17.74
C SER A 2 -6.22 12.60 -17.16
N SER A 3 -7.03 11.58 -17.48
CA SER A 3 -8.34 11.43 -16.86
C SER A 3 -8.22 10.94 -15.40
N PRO A 4 -9.16 11.30 -14.51
CA PRO A 4 -9.17 10.76 -13.14
C PRO A 4 -9.26 9.23 -13.08
N ALA A 5 -9.91 8.61 -14.09
CA ALA A 5 -10.01 7.16 -14.21
C ALA A 5 -8.64 6.53 -14.50
N LEU A 6 -7.86 7.11 -15.41
CA LEU A 6 -6.51 6.68 -15.72
C LEU A 6 -5.59 6.80 -14.50
N GLU A 7 -5.65 7.91 -13.78
CA GLU A 7 -4.85 8.12 -12.56
C GLU A 7 -5.18 7.12 -11.47
N THR A 8 -6.48 6.86 -11.25
CA THR A 8 -6.96 5.85 -10.31
C THR A 8 -6.47 4.46 -10.70
N PHE A 9 -6.53 4.12 -11.99
CA PHE A 9 -6.06 2.84 -12.50
C PHE A 9 -4.54 2.67 -12.31
N LEU A 10 -3.74 3.69 -12.61
CA LEU A 10 -2.30 3.69 -12.37
C LEU A 10 -1.96 3.51 -10.89
N ALA A 11 -2.65 4.22 -10.00
CA ALA A 11 -2.46 4.07 -8.55
C ALA A 11 -2.74 2.64 -8.08
N ARG A 12 -3.76 1.99 -8.66
CA ARG A 12 -4.07 0.58 -8.40
C ARG A 12 -2.96 -0.35 -8.91
N LEU A 13 -2.43 -0.14 -10.12
CA LEU A 13 -1.32 -0.96 -10.64
C LEU A 13 -0.08 -0.96 -9.71
N TYR A 14 0.20 0.14 -9.02
CA TYR A 14 1.30 0.23 -8.06
C TYR A 14 1.03 -0.46 -6.71
N THR A 15 -0.22 -0.69 -6.34
CA THR A 15 -0.61 -1.11 -4.98
C THR A 15 -1.21 -2.51 -4.94
N ASP A 16 -1.94 -2.89 -5.98
CA ASP A 16 -2.59 -4.18 -6.17
C ASP A 16 -1.68 -5.11 -6.99
N ALA A 17 -1.25 -6.23 -6.38
CA ALA A 17 -0.35 -7.18 -7.02
C ALA A 17 -1.06 -8.05 -8.05
N GLU A 18 -2.30 -8.43 -7.80
CA GLU A 18 -3.07 -9.31 -8.68
C GLU A 18 -3.48 -8.55 -9.95
N LEU A 19 -3.99 -7.33 -9.80
CA LEU A 19 -4.30 -6.47 -10.93
C LEU A 19 -3.07 -6.24 -11.81
N ARG A 20 -1.91 -5.96 -11.20
CA ARG A 20 -0.66 -5.76 -11.92
C ARG A 20 -0.22 -7.01 -12.68
N GLN A 21 -0.35 -8.20 -12.08
CA GLN A 21 -0.03 -9.45 -12.78
C GLN A 21 -0.92 -9.67 -13.99
N ARG A 22 -2.23 -9.47 -13.86
CA ARG A 22 -3.18 -9.58 -14.99
C ARG A 22 -2.85 -8.56 -16.08
N PHE A 23 -2.60 -7.31 -15.68
CA PHE A 23 -2.25 -6.23 -16.61
C PHE A 23 -0.97 -6.54 -17.39
N LEU A 24 0.07 -7.08 -16.76
CA LEU A 24 1.32 -7.42 -17.45
C LEU A 24 1.16 -8.53 -18.50
N GLN A 25 0.13 -9.37 -18.37
CA GLN A 25 -0.20 -10.40 -19.36
C GLN A 25 -1.07 -9.86 -20.49
N GLN A 26 -2.04 -8.99 -20.18
CA GLN A 26 -3.02 -8.47 -21.15
C GLN A 26 -3.32 -6.98 -20.89
N PRO A 27 -2.39 -6.05 -21.22
CA PRO A 27 -2.46 -4.65 -20.79
C PRO A 27 -3.72 -3.94 -21.28
N GLN A 28 -4.00 -4.06 -22.59
CA GLN A 28 -5.13 -3.40 -23.23
C GLN A 28 -6.47 -3.94 -22.71
N MET A 29 -6.59 -5.26 -22.62
CA MET A 29 -7.83 -5.92 -22.17
C MET A 29 -8.17 -5.53 -20.73
N VAL A 30 -7.19 -5.55 -19.84
CA VAL A 30 -7.38 -5.16 -18.42
C VAL A 30 -7.69 -3.67 -18.27
N ALA A 31 -7.07 -2.81 -19.09
CA ALA A 31 -7.36 -1.36 -19.09
C ALA A 31 -8.79 -1.06 -19.56
N LEU A 32 -9.23 -1.69 -20.66
CA LEU A 32 -10.60 -1.55 -21.18
C LEU A 32 -11.64 -2.07 -20.20
N GLN A 33 -11.40 -3.23 -19.57
CA GLN A 33 -12.27 -3.77 -18.51
C GLN A 33 -12.37 -2.86 -17.29
N ALA A 34 -11.35 -2.05 -17.04
CA ALA A 34 -11.37 -1.03 -15.98
C ALA A 34 -12.10 0.25 -16.38
N GLY A 35 -12.68 0.31 -17.58
CA GLY A 35 -13.45 1.45 -18.08
C GLY A 35 -12.61 2.55 -18.72
N LEU A 36 -11.35 2.28 -19.04
CA LEU A 36 -10.50 3.23 -19.76
C LEU A 36 -10.86 3.25 -21.24
N SER A 37 -10.63 4.39 -21.89
CA SER A 37 -10.80 4.53 -23.33
C SER A 37 -9.74 3.73 -24.09
N THR A 38 -10.00 3.43 -25.37
CA THR A 38 -9.04 2.75 -26.25
C THR A 38 -7.71 3.49 -26.33
N ALA A 39 -7.73 4.82 -26.41
CA ALA A 39 -6.53 5.64 -26.46
C ALA A 39 -5.69 5.52 -25.17
N GLU A 40 -6.34 5.51 -24.01
CA GLU A 40 -5.66 5.31 -22.71
C GLU A 40 -5.12 3.89 -22.57
N ALA A 41 -5.86 2.88 -23.04
CA ALA A 41 -5.41 1.49 -23.05
C ALA A 41 -4.17 1.29 -23.93
N GLN A 42 -4.13 1.94 -25.10
CA GLN A 42 -2.96 1.93 -26.00
C GLN A 42 -1.76 2.66 -25.40
N ALA A 43 -1.99 3.77 -24.71
CA ALA A 43 -0.92 4.48 -24.00
C ALA A 43 -0.36 3.63 -22.85
N LEU A 44 -1.23 2.94 -22.10
CA LEU A 44 -0.83 2.06 -21.01
C LEU A 44 -0.07 0.82 -21.49
N GLU A 45 -0.35 0.31 -22.68
CA GLU A 45 0.39 -0.83 -23.24
C GLU A 45 1.89 -0.51 -23.43
N GLN A 46 2.20 0.76 -23.74
CA GLN A 46 3.55 1.27 -23.99
C GLN A 46 4.29 1.68 -22.70
N ILE A 47 3.69 1.51 -21.52
CA ILE A 47 4.32 1.86 -20.26
C ILE A 47 5.59 1.05 -20.00
N ASP A 48 6.57 1.66 -19.34
CA ASP A 48 7.74 0.95 -18.82
C ASP A 48 7.31 -0.08 -17.76
N ARG A 49 7.28 -1.35 -18.18
CA ARG A 49 6.90 -2.50 -17.33
C ARG A 49 7.92 -2.74 -16.22
N ILE A 50 9.20 -2.50 -16.49
CA ILE A 50 10.27 -2.71 -15.51
C ILE A 50 10.14 -1.64 -14.43
N GLY A 51 10.04 -0.37 -14.82
CA GLY A 51 9.80 0.74 -13.90
C GLY A 51 8.56 0.54 -13.04
N LEU A 52 7.44 0.07 -13.64
CA LEU A 52 6.21 -0.26 -12.92
C LEU A 52 6.45 -1.31 -11.83
N GLN A 53 7.12 -2.42 -12.16
CA GLN A 53 7.41 -3.50 -11.21
C GLN A 53 8.34 -3.05 -10.09
N MET A 54 9.41 -2.32 -10.42
CA MET A 54 10.37 -1.79 -9.45
C MET A 54 9.71 -0.82 -8.46
N ALA A 55 8.88 0.10 -8.97
CA ALA A 55 8.14 1.04 -8.15
C ALA A 55 7.15 0.32 -7.24
N ALA A 56 6.37 -0.63 -7.78
CA ALA A 56 5.42 -1.41 -7.00
C ALA A 56 6.10 -2.20 -5.86
N HIS A 57 7.25 -2.83 -6.13
CA HIS A 57 8.05 -3.53 -5.13
C HIS A 57 8.54 -2.58 -4.03
N SER A 58 9.05 -1.41 -4.42
CA SER A 58 9.49 -0.37 -3.49
C SER A 58 8.37 0.11 -2.58
N PHE A 59 7.16 0.29 -3.12
CA PHE A 59 5.99 0.68 -2.33
C PHE A 59 5.55 -0.43 -1.38
N ALA A 60 5.56 -1.69 -1.81
CA ALA A 60 5.25 -2.83 -0.94
C ALA A 60 6.22 -2.91 0.25
N ALA A 61 7.53 -2.79 -0.01
CA ALA A 61 8.56 -2.79 1.03
C ALA A 61 8.38 -1.63 2.03
N LYS A 62 8.10 -0.42 1.53
CA LYS A 62 7.83 0.76 2.38
C LYS A 62 6.57 0.57 3.24
N ARG A 63 5.51 -0.05 2.71
CA ARG A 63 4.29 -0.36 3.48
C ARG A 63 4.55 -1.40 4.57
N ALA A 64 5.25 -2.48 4.25
CA ALA A 64 5.62 -3.51 5.22
C ALA A 64 6.48 -2.92 6.37
N GLY A 65 7.46 -2.08 6.06
CA GLY A 65 8.31 -1.40 7.06
C GLY A 65 7.55 -0.44 7.97
N ARG A 66 6.52 0.26 7.46
CA ARG A 66 5.64 1.13 8.28
C ARG A 66 4.77 0.33 9.23
N VAL A 67 4.21 -0.79 8.80
CA VAL A 67 3.43 -1.72 9.65
C VAL A 67 4.32 -2.28 10.77
N ALA A 68 5.54 -2.72 10.44
CA ALA A 68 6.50 -3.22 11.41
C ALA A 68 6.85 -2.17 12.48
N THR A 69 7.11 -0.93 12.05
CA THR A 69 7.42 0.19 12.95
C THR A 69 6.25 0.51 13.88
N ARG A 70 5.01 0.57 13.36
CA ARG A 70 3.80 0.81 14.18
C ARG A 70 3.62 -0.27 15.25
N SER A 71 3.90 -1.54 14.94
CA SER A 71 3.87 -2.64 15.92
C SER A 71 4.94 -2.51 17.02
N ARG A 72 6.10 -1.92 16.69
CA ARG A 72 7.22 -1.74 17.63
C ARG A 72 6.89 -0.63 18.64
N TRP A 73 6.35 0.49 18.16
CA TRP A 73 5.88 1.59 19.02
C TRP A 73 4.69 1.17 19.88
N GLN A 74 3.76 0.36 19.37
CA GLN A 74 2.68 -0.22 20.17
C GLN A 74 3.21 -1.14 21.29
N ARG A 75 4.21 -1.99 20.99
CA ARG A 75 4.84 -2.87 22.00
C ARG A 75 5.61 -2.09 23.07
N VAL A 76 6.34 -1.04 22.68
CA VAL A 76 7.04 -0.16 23.64
C VAL A 76 6.04 0.58 24.53
N ARG A 77 4.97 1.15 23.96
CA ARG A 77 3.89 1.80 24.72
C ARG A 77 3.21 0.84 25.70
N ARG A 78 2.94 -0.41 25.30
CA ARG A 78 2.34 -1.44 26.17
C ARG A 78 3.24 -1.79 27.36
N ARG A 79 4.56 -1.86 27.17
CA ARG A 79 5.51 -2.12 28.26
C ARG A 79 5.60 -0.96 29.24
N ILE A 80 5.56 0.28 28.76
CA ILE A 80 5.57 1.47 29.63
C ILE A 80 4.26 1.57 30.42
N SER A 81 3.10 1.34 29.78
CA SER A 81 1.80 1.38 30.45
C SER A 81 1.66 0.30 31.52
N GLN A 82 2.17 -0.92 31.27
CA GLN A 82 2.16 -2.01 32.26
C GLN A 82 3.01 -1.70 33.50
N ARG A 83 4.15 -1.01 33.34
CA ARG A 83 5.01 -0.62 34.46
C ARG A 83 4.43 0.55 35.27
N LEU A 84 3.75 1.49 34.62
CA LEU A 84 3.03 2.58 35.30
C LEU A 84 1.83 2.05 36.10
N SER A 85 1.04 1.12 35.54
CA SER A 85 -0.05 0.47 36.30
C SER A 85 0.47 -0.35 37.49
N ALA A 86 1.61 -1.05 37.35
CA ALA A 86 2.21 -1.79 38.46
C ALA A 86 2.74 -0.87 39.56
N LEU A 87 3.31 0.29 39.23
CA LEU A 87 3.76 1.29 40.20
C LEU A 87 2.58 1.98 40.90
N LEU A 88 1.49 2.27 40.20
CA LEU A 88 0.28 2.85 40.80
C LEU A 88 -0.42 1.87 41.76
N ASN A 89 -0.40 0.56 41.47
CA ASN A 89 -0.90 -0.46 42.41
C ASN A 89 0.05 -0.69 43.60
N ALA A 90 1.36 -0.55 43.41
CA ALA A 90 2.35 -0.74 44.48
C ALA A 90 2.39 0.43 45.50
N ILE A 91 1.86 1.60 45.14
CA ILE A 91 1.84 2.80 46.00
C ILE A 91 0.55 2.90 46.84
N GLY A 92 -0.39 1.94 46.73
CA GLY A 92 -1.46 1.78 47.72
C GLY A 92 -2.38 3.00 47.88
N ILE A 93 -2.85 3.61 46.79
CA ILE A 93 -3.97 4.56 46.84
C ILE A 93 -5.25 3.83 46.40
N GLN A 94 -5.70 2.91 47.24
CA GLN A 94 -7.12 2.65 47.40
C GLN A 94 -7.53 3.27 48.74
N ARG A 95 -8.44 4.25 48.63
CA ARG A 95 -9.16 5.01 49.67
C ARG A 95 -8.81 4.76 51.13
#